data_AF-A0A9W7XRA7-F1
#
_entry.id   AF-A0A9W7XRA7-F1
#
_cell.length_a   1.000
_cell.length_b   1.000
_cell.length_c   1.000
_cell.angle_alpha   90.00
_cell.angle_beta   90.00
_cell.angle_gamma   90.00
#
_symmetry.space_group_name_H-M   'P 1'
#
loop_
_entity.id
_entity.type
_entity.pdbx_description
1 polymer ?
#
loop_
_entity_poly.entity_id
_entity_poly.type
_entity_poly.pdbx_seq_one_letter_code
_entity_poly.pdbx_strand_id
1 'polypeptide(L)'
;MPGENTSSTNPGTSQKKKRPMGLKARAAKKHKTSNDQPTEDGAQEVNDFGDSNTATIMLKNDGNEASEIDELEGIFDGALEALSADDPERALTLLRGTIHECDRILRVHDEQGQVALLEAKFFYIYGMALFSISEIAEPDDKHEYLVLARDRLVQAEELMNEDLGWKVLEGLAKVRLELAATATDVIDNDDAEQKEKGDRLINDAVGSLDKALSVLPKDLPEQLVAESLGIFDLVLSLVDSRRLSESASFSLLTWAEDTSSKLPDALSNTDVRTAQGRCKWIFSSILLEQQDEETGEVPRREELVESLGAALVLLKGIETNDALLLHGEAALNLGNIVDGEKRQEELYAEAVDCFKLVQDKGELPEQFAQFLEDFENEDDDDDGDDGDDDNDDGDQDGDQDGNQEL
;
A
#
# COMPACT_ATOMS: atom_id res chain seq x y z
N MET A 1 49.38 54.74 13.93
CA MET A 1 48.97 53.46 13.31
C MET A 1 47.52 53.60 12.90
N PRO A 2 47.15 53.08 11.72
CA PRO A 2 46.00 53.50 10.94
C PRO A 2 44.70 52.80 11.35
N GLY A 3 43.57 53.44 11.06
CA GLY A 3 42.24 52.93 11.31
C GLY A 3 41.85 51.79 10.39
N GLU A 4 41.18 50.80 10.96
CA GLU A 4 40.58 49.67 10.25
C GLU A 4 39.25 50.12 9.62
N ASN A 5 39.19 49.97 8.31
CA ASN A 5 38.05 50.24 7.46
C ASN A 5 37.32 48.90 7.25
N THR A 6 36.19 48.68 7.91
CA THR A 6 35.39 47.46 7.72
C THR A 6 34.44 47.65 6.54
N SER A 7 34.84 47.15 5.37
CA SER A 7 33.95 47.02 4.21
C SER A 7 32.92 45.92 4.49
N SER A 8 31.68 46.34 4.68
CA SER A 8 30.50 45.48 4.69
C SER A 8 30.20 45.04 3.25
N THR A 9 30.63 43.84 2.86
CA THR A 9 30.12 43.15 1.68
C THR A 9 28.76 42.53 2.01
N ASN A 10 27.71 43.05 1.39
CA ASN A 10 26.38 42.43 1.33
C ASN A 10 26.50 41.07 0.63
N PRO A 11 26.08 39.95 1.25
CA PRO A 11 25.83 38.73 0.50
C PRO A 11 24.53 38.92 -0.29
N GLY A 12 24.64 38.85 -1.62
CA GLY A 12 23.49 38.77 -2.52
C GLY A 12 22.59 37.61 -2.10
N THR A 13 21.30 37.89 -2.01
CA THR A 13 20.25 36.91 -1.78
C THR A 13 20.09 36.06 -3.04
N SER A 14 20.73 34.89 -3.08
CA SER A 14 20.33 33.85 -4.03
C SER A 14 18.89 33.47 -3.73
N GLN A 15 18.02 33.55 -4.73
CA GLN A 15 16.63 33.12 -4.60
C GLN A 15 16.65 31.61 -4.34
N LYS A 16 16.24 31.20 -3.14
CA LYS A 16 16.21 29.78 -2.77
C LYS A 16 15.11 29.10 -3.58
N LYS A 17 15.47 28.09 -4.38
CA LYS A 17 14.54 27.19 -5.09
C LYS A 17 13.42 26.75 -4.14
N LYS A 18 12.17 26.92 -4.56
CA LYS A 18 11.02 26.53 -3.73
C LYS A 18 11.02 25.01 -3.62
N ARG A 19 11.02 24.52 -2.38
CA ARG A 19 10.98 23.07 -2.14
C ARG A 19 9.63 22.52 -2.63
N PRO A 20 9.61 21.48 -3.47
CA PRO A 20 8.37 20.84 -3.86
C PRO A 20 7.66 20.33 -2.59
N MET A 21 6.40 20.73 -2.41
CA MET A 21 5.63 20.31 -1.24
C MET A 21 5.44 18.79 -1.26
N GLY A 22 5.73 18.13 -0.14
CA GLY A 22 5.54 16.67 0.00
C GLY A 22 4.11 16.25 -0.36
N LEU A 23 3.99 15.08 -0.99
CA LEU A 23 2.75 14.54 -1.59
C LEU A 23 1.56 14.44 -0.62
N LYS A 24 1.80 14.48 0.70
CA LYS A 24 0.76 14.46 1.74
C LYS A 24 -0.20 15.66 1.70
N ALA A 25 0.24 16.82 1.22
CA ALA A 25 -0.62 18.00 1.18
C ALA A 25 -1.69 17.96 0.06
N ARG A 26 -1.58 17.05 -0.91
CA ARG A 26 -2.47 17.02 -2.09
C ARG A 26 -3.55 15.92 -2.05
N ALA A 27 -3.36 14.83 -1.30
CA ALA A 27 -4.33 13.74 -1.18
C ALA A 27 -5.62 14.11 -0.38
N ALA A 28 -5.62 15.20 0.39
CA ALA A 28 -6.74 15.61 1.25
C ALA A 28 -7.85 16.42 0.54
N LYS A 29 -7.83 16.58 -0.79
CA LYS A 29 -8.82 17.37 -1.54
C LYS A 29 -9.52 16.58 -2.65
N LYS A 30 -10.78 16.25 -2.34
CA LYS A 30 -11.93 15.89 -3.21
C LYS A 30 -12.05 14.41 -3.62
N HIS A 31 -13.15 13.80 -3.19
CA HIS A 31 -14.25 13.49 -4.12
C HIS A 31 -15.60 13.62 -3.41
N LYS A 32 -16.47 14.47 -3.98
CA LYS A 32 -17.86 14.67 -3.57
C LYS A 32 -18.76 14.03 -4.64
N THR A 33 -19.66 13.19 -4.17
CA THR A 33 -20.69 12.42 -4.87
C THR A 33 -21.63 13.27 -5.74
N SER A 34 -22.13 12.68 -6.84
CA SER A 34 -23.43 13.01 -7.41
C SER A 34 -24.07 11.79 -8.08
N ASN A 35 -25.36 11.62 -7.79
CA ASN A 35 -26.27 10.51 -8.08
C ASN A 35 -27.18 10.79 -9.30
N ASP A 36 -27.71 9.72 -9.91
CA ASP A 36 -29.01 9.58 -10.62
C ASP A 36 -29.28 10.38 -11.94
N GLN A 37 -29.94 9.91 -13.03
CA GLN A 37 -30.91 8.82 -13.28
C GLN A 37 -31.23 8.66 -14.83
N PRO A 38 -32.26 7.92 -15.34
CA PRO A 38 -32.15 6.85 -16.35
C PRO A 38 -32.80 7.14 -17.74
N THR A 39 -32.71 6.19 -18.69
CA THR A 39 -33.67 6.07 -19.83
C THR A 39 -33.87 4.63 -20.32
N GLU A 40 -35.15 4.25 -20.50
CA GLU A 40 -35.70 3.14 -21.34
C GLU A 40 -35.50 3.49 -22.84
N ASP A 41 -35.56 2.62 -23.87
CA ASP A 41 -36.36 1.42 -24.11
C ASP A 41 -35.89 0.70 -25.41
N GLY A 42 -36.06 -0.64 -25.48
CA GLY A 42 -36.46 -1.37 -26.69
C GLY A 42 -35.42 -2.00 -27.66
N ALA A 43 -35.16 -3.32 -27.50
CA ALA A 43 -35.28 -4.32 -28.58
C ALA A 43 -35.19 -5.76 -28.01
N GLN A 44 -36.20 -6.58 -28.30
CA GLN A 44 -36.30 -7.99 -27.87
C GLN A 44 -35.34 -8.90 -28.66
N GLU A 45 -34.50 -9.63 -27.94
CA GLU A 45 -34.04 -10.97 -28.31
C GLU A 45 -34.26 -11.91 -27.11
N VAL A 46 -34.94 -13.02 -27.36
CA VAL A 46 -35.28 -14.02 -26.36
C VAL A 46 -34.06 -14.93 -26.20
N ASN A 47 -33.25 -14.65 -25.17
CA ASN A 47 -32.19 -15.54 -24.68
C ASN A 47 -32.53 -15.92 -23.24
N ASP A 48 -32.84 -17.19 -23.00
CA ASP A 48 -33.11 -17.78 -21.67
C ASP A 48 -31.84 -17.89 -20.79
N PHE A 49 -30.93 -16.90 -20.86
CA PHE A 49 -29.73 -16.78 -20.01
C PHE A 49 -29.80 -15.58 -19.05
N GLY A 50 -30.98 -15.00 -18.87
CA GLY A 50 -31.18 -13.70 -18.21
C GLY A 50 -31.44 -13.73 -16.70
N ASP A 51 -31.15 -14.80 -15.97
CA ASP A 51 -31.15 -14.72 -14.50
C ASP A 51 -29.72 -14.43 -14.04
N SER A 52 -29.46 -13.18 -13.63
CA SER A 52 -28.20 -12.75 -12.98
C SER A 52 -27.89 -13.55 -11.71
N ASN A 53 -28.84 -14.34 -11.22
CA ASN A 53 -28.71 -15.23 -10.06
C ASN A 53 -28.29 -16.67 -10.40
N THR A 54 -28.09 -17.02 -11.69
CA THR A 54 -27.67 -18.38 -12.06
C THR A 54 -26.21 -18.42 -12.49
N ALA A 55 -25.30 -18.41 -11.51
CA ALA A 55 -23.89 -18.68 -11.76
C ALA A 55 -23.70 -20.15 -12.15
N THR A 56 -23.50 -20.43 -13.44
CA THR A 56 -23.19 -21.80 -13.92
C THR A 56 -21.69 -22.03 -13.78
N ILE A 57 -21.29 -22.85 -12.80
CA ILE A 57 -19.88 -23.22 -12.59
C ILE A 57 -19.62 -24.50 -13.39
N MET A 58 -18.62 -24.46 -14.28
CA MET A 58 -18.13 -25.67 -14.94
C MET A 58 -17.26 -26.45 -13.95
N LEU A 59 -17.84 -27.48 -13.31
CA LEU A 59 -17.08 -28.44 -12.52
C LEU A 59 -16.05 -29.14 -13.41
N LYS A 60 -14.76 -29.06 -13.04
CA LYS A 60 -13.69 -29.84 -13.68
C LYS A 60 -13.84 -31.31 -13.25
N ASN A 61 -14.71 -32.05 -13.93
CA ASN A 61 -14.90 -33.47 -13.66
C ASN A 61 -13.81 -34.32 -14.33
N ASP A 62 -12.76 -34.65 -13.59
CA ASP A 62 -11.78 -35.67 -13.94
C ASP A 62 -12.31 -37.08 -13.57
N GLY A 63 -13.40 -37.51 -14.20
CA GLY A 63 -13.78 -38.93 -14.38
C GLY A 63 -14.08 -39.83 -13.16
N ASN A 64 -13.87 -39.38 -11.92
CA ASN A 64 -14.37 -40.00 -10.69
C ASN A 64 -15.56 -39.19 -10.14
N GLU A 65 -16.47 -39.83 -9.40
CA GLU A 65 -17.46 -39.10 -8.60
C GLU A 65 -16.70 -38.10 -7.71
N ALA A 66 -16.79 -36.81 -8.03
CA ALA A 66 -16.11 -35.76 -7.27
C ALA A 66 -16.58 -35.81 -5.82
N SER A 67 -15.66 -35.68 -4.87
CA SER A 67 -16.05 -35.53 -3.47
C SER A 67 -16.92 -34.29 -3.32
N GLU A 68 -17.90 -34.31 -2.41
CA GLU A 68 -18.71 -33.15 -2.06
C GLU A 68 -17.83 -31.92 -1.69
N ILE A 69 -16.63 -32.18 -1.16
CA ILE A 69 -15.63 -31.16 -0.83
C ILE A 69 -14.91 -30.62 -2.08
N ASP A 70 -14.72 -31.43 -3.12
CA ASP A 70 -14.09 -30.98 -4.38
C ASP A 70 -15.05 -30.11 -5.19
N GLU A 71 -16.36 -30.43 -5.16
CA GLU A 71 -17.39 -29.54 -5.72
C GLU A 71 -17.43 -28.21 -4.97
N LEU A 72 -17.35 -28.23 -3.64
CA LEU A 72 -17.28 -27.04 -2.80
C LEU A 72 -16.05 -26.18 -3.11
N GLU A 73 -14.87 -26.80 -3.30
CA GLU A 73 -13.65 -26.10 -3.73
C GLU A 73 -13.86 -25.42 -5.08
N GLY A 74 -14.48 -26.09 -6.05
CA GLY A 74 -14.78 -25.50 -7.35
C GLY A 74 -15.69 -24.27 -7.29
N ILE A 75 -16.65 -24.24 -6.35
CA ILE A 75 -17.49 -23.06 -6.13
C ILE A 75 -16.67 -21.91 -5.55
N PHE A 76 -15.83 -22.22 -4.55
CA PHE A 76 -14.98 -21.24 -3.88
C PHE A 76 -13.93 -20.64 -4.82
N ASP A 77 -13.24 -21.47 -5.60
CA ASP A 77 -12.27 -21.03 -6.62
C ASP A 77 -12.93 -20.11 -7.65
N GLY A 78 -14.14 -20.45 -8.11
CA GLY A 78 -14.92 -19.60 -8.99
C GLY A 78 -15.25 -18.24 -8.36
N ALA A 79 -15.40 -18.16 -7.04
CA ALA A 79 -15.58 -16.90 -6.32
C ALA A 79 -14.30 -16.07 -6.28
N LEU A 80 -13.15 -16.71 -6.05
CA LEU A 80 -11.83 -16.03 -6.07
C LEU A 80 -11.48 -15.51 -7.47
N GLU A 81 -11.82 -16.27 -8.52
CA GLU A 81 -11.69 -15.82 -9.92
C GLU A 81 -12.55 -14.58 -10.18
N ALA A 82 -13.80 -14.55 -9.69
CA ALA A 82 -14.68 -13.39 -9.82
C ALA A 82 -14.15 -12.16 -9.07
N LEU A 83 -13.60 -12.33 -7.85
CA LEU A 83 -12.92 -11.25 -7.11
C LEU A 83 -11.73 -10.69 -7.90
N SER A 84 -10.92 -11.58 -8.49
CA SER A 84 -9.73 -11.19 -9.27
C SER A 84 -10.10 -10.48 -10.58
N ALA A 85 -11.30 -10.73 -11.10
CA ALA A 85 -11.84 -10.09 -12.30
C ALA A 85 -12.65 -8.80 -12.01
N ASP A 86 -12.63 -8.31 -10.76
CA ASP A 86 -13.36 -7.13 -10.30
C ASP A 86 -14.89 -7.24 -10.55
N ASP A 87 -15.45 -8.45 -10.35
CA ASP A 87 -16.89 -8.76 -10.44
C ASP A 87 -17.45 -9.10 -9.03
N PRO A 88 -17.67 -8.09 -8.17
CA PRO A 88 -18.05 -8.29 -6.78
C PRO A 88 -19.44 -8.90 -6.61
N GLU A 89 -20.38 -8.65 -7.53
CA GLU A 89 -21.74 -9.21 -7.45
C GLU A 89 -21.73 -10.74 -7.66
N ARG A 90 -20.99 -11.19 -8.67
CA ARG A 90 -20.80 -12.62 -8.92
C ARG A 90 -20.01 -13.28 -7.80
N ALA A 91 -18.93 -12.64 -7.33
CA ALA A 91 -18.15 -13.13 -6.21
C ALA A 91 -19.01 -13.31 -4.95
N LEU A 92 -19.83 -12.31 -4.59
CA LEU A 92 -20.74 -12.36 -3.45
C LEU A 92 -21.74 -13.51 -3.57
N THR A 93 -22.29 -13.73 -4.76
CA THR A 93 -23.22 -14.83 -5.04
C THR A 93 -22.56 -16.19 -4.81
N LEU A 94 -21.35 -16.38 -5.33
CA LEU A 94 -20.59 -17.61 -5.19
C LEU A 94 -20.11 -17.87 -3.76
N LEU A 95 -19.69 -16.83 -3.03
CA LEU A 95 -19.30 -16.92 -1.62
C LEU A 95 -20.49 -17.32 -0.74
N ARG A 96 -21.67 -16.73 -0.95
CA ARG A 96 -22.91 -17.14 -0.26
C ARG A 96 -23.27 -18.58 -0.58
N GLY A 97 -23.14 -18.99 -1.84
CA GLY A 97 -23.31 -20.39 -2.26
C GLY A 97 -22.37 -21.35 -1.52
N THR A 98 -21.10 -20.98 -1.43
CA THR A 98 -20.07 -21.73 -0.69
C THR A 98 -20.43 -21.87 0.78
N ILE A 99 -20.80 -20.77 1.45
CA ILE A 99 -21.16 -20.77 2.87
C ILE A 99 -22.40 -21.63 3.14
N HIS A 100 -23.45 -21.49 2.32
CA HIS A 100 -24.66 -22.31 2.46
C HIS A 100 -24.39 -23.80 2.28
N GLU A 101 -23.51 -24.14 1.34
CA GLU A 101 -23.13 -25.52 1.10
C GLU A 101 -22.30 -26.07 2.26
N CYS A 102 -21.36 -25.29 2.81
CA CYS A 102 -20.67 -25.63 4.05
C CYS A 102 -21.64 -25.89 5.21
N ASP A 103 -22.64 -25.03 5.39
CA ASP A 103 -23.66 -25.20 6.44
C ASP A 103 -24.50 -26.47 6.23
N ARG A 104 -24.83 -26.80 4.98
CA ARG A 104 -25.54 -28.03 4.62
C ARG A 104 -24.70 -29.25 4.97
N ILE A 105 -23.44 -29.29 4.54
CA ILE A 105 -22.51 -30.40 4.79
C ILE A 105 -22.33 -30.59 6.30
N LEU A 106 -22.09 -29.49 7.03
CA LEU A 106 -21.89 -29.53 8.47
C LEU A 106 -23.11 -30.09 9.19
N ARG A 107 -24.32 -29.67 8.81
CA ARG A 107 -25.57 -30.18 9.39
C ARG A 107 -25.78 -31.67 9.12
N VAL A 108 -25.56 -32.11 7.88
CA VAL A 108 -25.69 -33.54 7.51
C VAL A 108 -24.72 -34.40 8.30
N HIS A 109 -23.46 -33.96 8.44
CA HIS A 109 -22.46 -34.69 9.22
C HIS A 109 -22.75 -34.65 10.73
N ASP A 110 -23.29 -33.55 11.26
CA ASP A 110 -23.70 -33.45 12.67
C ASP A 110 -24.87 -34.39 13.00
N GLU A 111 -25.90 -34.40 12.15
CA GLU A 111 -27.04 -35.32 12.29
C GLU A 111 -26.62 -36.81 12.25
N GLN A 112 -25.52 -37.11 11.55
CA GLN A 112 -24.95 -38.45 11.45
C GLN A 112 -23.88 -38.75 12.53
N GLY A 113 -23.51 -37.77 13.35
CA GLY A 113 -22.42 -37.90 14.33
C GLY A 113 -21.03 -38.06 13.69
N GLN A 114 -20.84 -37.52 12.49
CA GLN A 114 -19.67 -37.67 11.62
C GLN A 114 -18.87 -36.37 11.43
N VAL A 115 -19.14 -35.31 12.20
CA VAL A 115 -18.39 -34.03 12.10
C VAL A 115 -16.88 -34.24 12.22
N ALA A 116 -16.45 -35.17 13.07
CA ALA A 116 -15.04 -35.51 13.25
C ALA A 116 -14.38 -36.19 12.03
N LEU A 117 -15.14 -36.54 10.99
CA LEU A 117 -14.64 -37.08 9.72
C LEU A 117 -14.39 -35.98 8.68
N LEU A 118 -14.84 -34.75 8.92
CA LEU A 118 -14.57 -33.62 8.03
C LEU A 118 -13.08 -33.26 8.10
N GLU A 119 -12.48 -33.07 6.93
CA GLU A 119 -11.06 -32.76 6.79
C GLU A 119 -10.76 -31.26 6.91
N ALA A 120 -9.50 -30.91 7.15
CA ALA A 120 -9.07 -29.50 7.24
C ALA A 120 -9.43 -28.66 6.01
N LYS A 121 -9.43 -29.25 4.81
CA LYS A 121 -9.79 -28.58 3.56
C LYS A 121 -11.20 -27.98 3.61
N PHE A 122 -12.16 -28.71 4.18
CA PHE A 122 -13.53 -28.23 4.37
C PHE A 122 -13.56 -26.96 5.24
N PHE A 123 -12.92 -27.02 6.42
CA PHE A 123 -12.92 -25.89 7.36
C PHE A 123 -12.12 -24.70 6.84
N TYR A 124 -11.06 -24.96 6.06
CA TYR A 124 -10.30 -23.92 5.37
C TYR A 124 -11.17 -23.18 4.35
N ILE A 125 -11.84 -23.89 3.43
CA ILE A 125 -12.73 -23.28 2.44
C ILE A 125 -13.84 -22.48 3.14
N TYR A 126 -14.47 -23.05 4.16
CA TYR A 126 -15.52 -22.36 4.90
C TYR A 126 -14.99 -21.08 5.57
N GLY A 127 -13.87 -21.17 6.28
CA GLY A 127 -13.26 -20.03 6.94
C GLY A 127 -12.83 -18.93 5.97
N MET A 128 -12.22 -19.30 4.83
CA MET A 128 -11.80 -18.33 3.83
C MET A 128 -12.98 -17.72 3.07
N ALA A 129 -14.06 -18.46 2.82
CA ALA A 129 -15.29 -17.89 2.24
C ALA A 129 -15.93 -16.84 3.18
N LEU A 130 -15.95 -17.11 4.48
CA LEU A 130 -16.40 -16.16 5.51
C LEU A 130 -15.46 -14.94 5.61
N PHE A 131 -14.16 -15.14 5.45
CA PHE A 131 -13.22 -14.02 5.38
C PHE A 131 -13.46 -13.16 4.12
N SER A 132 -13.51 -13.78 2.94
CA SER A 132 -13.74 -13.08 1.67
C SER A 132 -15.08 -12.35 1.64
N ILE A 133 -16.15 -12.93 2.21
CA ILE A 133 -17.43 -12.21 2.29
C ILE A 133 -17.32 -10.99 3.23
N SER A 134 -16.53 -11.06 4.30
CA SER A 134 -16.32 -9.94 5.22
C SER A 134 -15.61 -8.74 4.57
N GLU A 135 -14.85 -8.97 3.50
CA GLU A 135 -14.16 -7.92 2.75
C GLU A 135 -15.05 -7.20 1.73
N ILE A 136 -16.18 -7.80 1.35
CA ILE A 136 -17.12 -7.23 0.37
C ILE A 136 -18.50 -6.91 0.97
N ALA A 137 -18.81 -7.44 2.15
CA ALA A 137 -20.07 -7.22 2.85
C ALA A 137 -20.16 -5.81 3.43
N GLU A 138 -21.36 -5.43 3.83
CA GLU A 138 -21.59 -4.17 4.54
C GLU A 138 -20.78 -4.15 5.86
N PRO A 139 -20.27 -2.98 6.30
CA PRO A 139 -19.40 -2.88 7.47
C PRO A 139 -19.97 -3.45 8.77
N ASP A 140 -21.30 -3.41 8.93
CA ASP A 140 -22.00 -3.83 10.16
C ASP A 140 -21.87 -5.34 10.41
N ASP A 141 -21.79 -6.16 9.34
CA ASP A 141 -21.68 -7.61 9.46
C ASP A 141 -20.22 -8.11 9.45
N LYS A 142 -19.26 -7.25 9.05
CA LYS A 142 -17.84 -7.63 8.85
C LYS A 142 -17.25 -8.31 10.10
N HIS A 143 -17.49 -7.77 11.29
CA HIS A 143 -16.93 -8.33 12.52
C HIS A 143 -17.45 -9.75 12.80
N GLU A 144 -18.74 -10.00 12.61
CA GLU A 144 -19.34 -11.31 12.85
C GLU A 144 -18.78 -12.37 11.89
N TYR A 145 -18.66 -12.03 10.61
CA TYR A 145 -18.05 -12.91 9.62
C TYR A 145 -16.58 -13.21 9.95
N LEU A 146 -15.80 -12.22 10.38
CA LEU A 146 -14.41 -12.43 10.77
C LEU A 146 -14.27 -13.35 11.99
N VAL A 147 -15.16 -13.22 12.99
CA VAL A 147 -15.16 -14.11 14.16
C VAL A 147 -15.49 -15.54 13.74
N LEU A 148 -16.50 -15.75 12.89
CA LEU A 148 -16.85 -17.07 12.37
C LEU A 148 -15.72 -17.64 11.50
N ALA A 149 -15.11 -16.83 10.64
CA ALA A 149 -13.98 -17.22 9.80
C ALA A 149 -12.83 -17.74 10.65
N ARG A 150 -12.48 -17.01 11.72
CA ARG A 150 -11.44 -17.42 12.68
C ARG A 150 -11.78 -18.77 13.29
N ASP A 151 -13.01 -18.95 13.78
CA ASP A 151 -13.42 -20.17 14.47
C ASP A 151 -13.37 -21.40 13.53
N ARG A 152 -13.69 -21.23 12.24
CA ARG A 152 -13.54 -22.27 11.22
C ARG A 152 -12.08 -22.56 10.90
N LEU A 153 -11.24 -21.53 10.75
CA LEU A 153 -9.83 -21.72 10.47
C LEU A 153 -9.06 -22.33 11.66
N VAL A 154 -9.49 -22.09 12.91
CA VAL A 154 -8.95 -22.79 14.09
C VAL A 154 -9.27 -24.29 14.02
N GLN A 155 -10.49 -24.66 13.62
CA GLN A 155 -10.84 -26.07 13.36
C GLN A 155 -9.98 -26.66 12.23
N ALA A 156 -9.67 -25.88 11.19
CA ALA A 156 -8.76 -26.30 10.14
C ALA A 156 -7.33 -26.51 10.67
N GLU A 157 -6.82 -25.62 11.54
CA GLU A 157 -5.47 -25.74 12.16
C GLU A 157 -5.34 -27.01 12.99
N GLU A 158 -6.39 -27.42 13.70
CA GLU A 158 -6.40 -28.67 14.49
C GLU A 158 -6.32 -29.95 13.64
N LEU A 159 -6.74 -29.87 12.38
CA LEU A 159 -6.88 -31.01 11.47
C LEU A 159 -5.89 -30.98 10.29
N MET A 160 -5.05 -29.94 10.19
CA MET A 160 -4.23 -29.69 9.00
C MET A 160 -3.14 -30.76 8.80
N ASN A 161 -2.85 -31.04 7.53
CA ASN A 161 -1.69 -31.82 7.10
C ASN A 161 -0.58 -30.90 6.57
N GLU A 162 0.54 -31.48 6.14
CA GLU A 162 1.70 -30.71 5.65
C GLU A 162 1.37 -29.87 4.40
N ASP A 163 0.53 -30.38 3.50
CA ASP A 163 0.23 -29.74 2.22
C ASP A 163 -0.63 -28.47 2.37
N LEU A 164 -1.59 -28.50 3.31
CA LEU A 164 -2.54 -27.40 3.55
C LEU A 164 -2.16 -26.51 4.73
N GLY A 165 -1.22 -26.95 5.57
CA GLY A 165 -0.94 -26.30 6.85
C GLY A 165 -0.53 -24.84 6.74
N TRP A 166 0.34 -24.49 5.79
CA TRP A 166 0.76 -23.10 5.61
C TRP A 166 -0.39 -22.18 5.17
N LYS A 167 -1.29 -22.66 4.28
CA LYS A 167 -2.47 -21.89 3.82
C LYS A 167 -3.46 -21.62 4.95
N VAL A 168 -3.68 -22.61 5.81
CA VAL A 168 -4.55 -22.47 7.00
C VAL A 168 -3.97 -21.44 7.96
N LEU A 169 -2.67 -21.51 8.22
CA LEU A 169 -1.97 -20.57 9.10
C LEU A 169 -1.95 -19.15 8.52
N GLU A 170 -1.74 -19.01 7.22
CA GLU A 170 -1.86 -17.73 6.51
C GLU A 170 -3.29 -17.17 6.61
N GLY A 171 -4.31 -18.00 6.35
CA GLY A 171 -5.71 -17.61 6.51
C GLY A 171 -6.04 -17.15 7.93
N LEU A 172 -5.55 -17.87 8.94
CA LEU A 172 -5.69 -17.46 10.35
C LEU A 172 -5.06 -16.10 10.62
N ALA A 173 -3.86 -15.86 10.08
CA ALA A 173 -3.20 -14.58 10.23
C ALA A 173 -4.01 -13.46 9.56
N LYS A 174 -4.52 -13.66 8.34
CA LYS A 174 -5.41 -12.70 7.63
C LYS A 174 -6.58 -12.29 8.51
N VAL A 175 -7.33 -13.27 9.02
CA VAL A 175 -8.50 -13.00 9.85
C VAL A 175 -8.13 -12.29 11.16
N ARG A 176 -7.04 -12.70 11.83
CA ARG A 176 -6.59 -12.07 13.09
C ARG A 176 -6.14 -10.63 12.88
N LEU A 177 -5.45 -10.36 11.78
CA LEU A 177 -5.03 -9.02 11.41
C LEU A 177 -6.22 -8.10 11.11
N GLU A 178 -7.21 -8.58 10.35
CA GLU A 178 -8.45 -7.82 10.11
C GLU A 178 -9.26 -7.61 11.39
N LEU A 179 -9.35 -8.61 12.27
CA LEU A 179 -9.97 -8.43 13.59
C LEU A 179 -9.23 -7.38 14.43
N ALA A 180 -7.90 -7.31 14.36
CA ALA A 180 -7.11 -6.30 15.05
C ALA A 180 -7.36 -4.88 14.49
N ALA A 181 -7.51 -4.76 13.17
CA ALA A 181 -7.90 -3.51 12.52
C ALA A 181 -9.29 -3.06 13.00
N THR A 182 -10.29 -3.95 12.99
CA THR A 182 -11.64 -3.60 13.48
C THR A 182 -11.67 -3.24 14.98
N ALA A 183 -10.80 -3.82 15.79
CA ALA A 183 -10.65 -3.44 17.19
C ALA A 183 -10.02 -2.04 17.34
N THR A 184 -9.22 -1.61 16.36
CA THR A 184 -8.55 -0.30 16.31
C THR A 184 -9.50 0.81 15.83
N ASP A 185 -10.40 0.51 14.90
CA ASP A 185 -11.38 1.49 14.39
C ASP A 185 -12.38 1.97 15.47
N VAL A 186 -12.54 1.21 16.56
CA VAL A 186 -13.39 1.58 17.71
C VAL A 186 -12.68 2.53 18.70
N ILE A 187 -11.39 2.83 18.48
CA ILE A 187 -10.49 3.59 19.39
C ILE A 187 -10.63 5.13 19.24
N ASP A 188 -11.85 5.63 19.05
CA ASP A 188 -12.16 7.00 19.49
C ASP A 188 -12.36 7.06 21.02
N ASN A 189 -12.37 5.92 21.73
CA ASN A 189 -12.80 5.82 23.13
C ASN A 189 -11.70 5.51 24.18
N ASP A 190 -10.41 5.51 23.83
CA ASP A 190 -9.31 5.27 24.79
C ASP A 190 -9.50 3.96 25.61
N ASP A 191 -10.19 2.97 25.01
CA ASP A 191 -10.55 1.72 25.67
C ASP A 191 -9.33 0.78 25.69
N ALA A 192 -8.67 0.75 26.85
CA ALA A 192 -7.51 -0.10 27.09
C ALA A 192 -7.78 -1.59 26.82
N GLU A 193 -9.02 -2.07 26.99
CA GLU A 193 -9.37 -3.47 26.74
C GLU A 193 -9.37 -3.79 25.24
N GLN A 194 -9.91 -2.90 24.40
CA GLN A 194 -9.88 -3.09 22.94
C GLN A 194 -8.46 -3.00 22.40
N LYS A 195 -7.65 -2.07 22.92
CA LYS A 195 -6.23 -1.98 22.56
C LYS A 195 -5.49 -3.26 22.89
N GLU A 196 -5.65 -3.78 24.11
CA GLU A 196 -5.01 -5.04 24.51
C GLU A 196 -5.49 -6.22 23.66
N LYS A 197 -6.78 -6.27 23.32
CA LYS A 197 -7.34 -7.27 22.41
C LYS A 197 -6.71 -7.18 21.01
N GLY A 198 -6.59 -5.99 20.45
CA GLY A 198 -5.93 -5.74 19.17
C GLY A 198 -4.46 -6.21 19.17
N ASP A 199 -3.71 -5.84 20.21
CA ASP A 199 -2.30 -6.24 20.36
C ASP A 199 -2.15 -7.77 20.46
N ARG A 200 -3.04 -8.46 21.20
CA ARG A 200 -3.04 -9.93 21.26
C ARG A 200 -3.31 -10.55 19.89
N LEU A 201 -4.29 -10.03 19.14
CA LEU A 201 -4.61 -10.51 17.79
C LEU A 201 -3.44 -10.35 16.82
N ILE A 202 -2.70 -9.24 16.88
CA ILE A 202 -1.49 -9.02 16.08
C ILE A 202 -0.41 -10.04 16.44
N ASN A 203 -0.14 -10.25 17.73
CA ASN A 203 0.85 -11.24 18.17
C ASN A 203 0.48 -12.67 17.73
N ASP A 204 -0.80 -13.03 17.85
CA ASP A 204 -1.30 -14.32 17.40
C ASP A 204 -1.22 -14.45 15.87
N ALA A 205 -1.42 -13.36 15.13
CA ALA A 205 -1.27 -13.35 13.67
C ALA A 205 0.19 -13.57 13.27
N VAL A 206 1.13 -12.82 13.86
CA VAL A 206 2.57 -12.99 13.65
C VAL A 206 3.01 -14.41 13.98
N GLY A 207 2.55 -14.98 15.10
CA GLY A 207 2.83 -16.36 15.45
C GLY A 207 2.31 -17.38 14.43
N SER A 208 1.15 -17.10 13.80
CA SER A 208 0.64 -17.91 12.68
C SER A 208 1.47 -17.76 11.41
N LEU A 209 1.91 -16.55 11.06
CA LEU A 209 2.77 -16.30 9.90
C LEU A 209 4.14 -16.98 10.05
N ASP A 210 4.77 -16.87 11.22
CA ASP A 210 6.03 -17.55 11.51
C ASP A 210 5.90 -19.07 11.37
N LYS A 211 4.81 -19.64 11.88
CA LYS A 211 4.51 -21.07 11.70
C LYS A 211 4.30 -21.39 10.22
N ALA A 212 3.54 -20.58 9.48
CA ALA A 212 3.25 -20.79 8.06
C ALA A 212 4.55 -20.88 7.27
N LEU A 213 5.45 -19.92 7.46
CA LEU A 213 6.78 -19.90 6.83
C LEU A 213 7.64 -21.11 7.22
N SER A 214 7.50 -21.59 8.46
CA SER A 214 8.28 -22.73 8.95
C SER A 214 7.90 -24.07 8.32
N VAL A 215 6.62 -24.21 7.91
CA VAL A 215 6.02 -25.42 7.32
C VAL A 215 5.87 -25.33 5.80
N LEU A 216 6.26 -24.21 5.17
CA LEU A 216 6.32 -24.09 3.72
C LEU A 216 7.25 -25.18 3.13
N PRO A 217 6.90 -25.76 1.95
CA PRO A 217 7.75 -26.72 1.27
C PRO A 217 9.14 -26.14 0.96
N LYS A 218 10.18 -26.68 1.60
CA LYS A 218 11.57 -26.16 1.47
C LYS A 218 12.30 -26.70 0.24
N ASP A 219 11.69 -27.71 -0.37
CA ASP A 219 12.21 -28.49 -1.49
C ASP A 219 12.20 -27.67 -2.79
N LEU A 220 11.42 -26.58 -2.82
CA LEU A 220 11.19 -25.70 -3.96
C LEU A 220 11.49 -24.25 -3.55
N PRO A 221 12.76 -23.80 -3.63
CA PRO A 221 13.15 -22.46 -3.18
C PRO A 221 12.37 -21.32 -3.86
N GLU A 222 12.02 -21.47 -5.14
CA GLU A 222 11.22 -20.48 -5.88
C GLU A 222 9.80 -20.37 -5.32
N GLN A 223 9.15 -21.50 -5.01
CA GLN A 223 7.83 -21.51 -4.39
C GLN A 223 7.89 -20.94 -2.97
N LEU A 224 8.90 -21.33 -2.18
CA LEU A 224 9.12 -20.76 -0.86
C LEU A 224 9.22 -19.23 -0.91
N VAL A 225 9.98 -18.68 -1.85
CA VAL A 225 10.10 -17.23 -2.02
C VAL A 225 8.77 -16.60 -2.44
N ALA A 226 8.08 -17.16 -3.43
CA ALA A 226 6.81 -16.63 -3.92
C ALA A 226 5.72 -16.59 -2.82
N GLU A 227 5.54 -17.68 -2.08
CA GLU A 227 4.54 -17.74 -1.00
C GLU A 227 4.93 -16.83 0.17
N SER A 228 6.23 -16.73 0.49
CA SER A 228 6.71 -15.79 1.51
C SER A 228 6.47 -14.34 1.11
N LEU A 229 6.67 -14.00 -0.17
CA LEU A 229 6.38 -12.65 -0.69
C LEU A 229 4.88 -12.36 -0.63
N GLY A 230 4.01 -13.31 -0.97
CA GLY A 230 2.55 -13.14 -0.82
C GLY A 230 2.14 -12.84 0.62
N ILE A 231 2.75 -13.52 1.59
CA ILE A 231 2.57 -13.24 3.02
C ILE A 231 3.06 -11.82 3.38
N PHE A 232 4.20 -11.38 2.84
CA PHE A 232 4.71 -10.04 3.10
C PHE A 232 3.82 -8.96 2.50
N ASP A 233 3.38 -9.12 1.26
CA ASP A 233 2.51 -8.16 0.59
C ASP A 233 1.18 -7.98 1.33
N LEU A 234 0.63 -9.06 1.91
CA LEU A 234 -0.52 -8.97 2.80
C LEU A 234 -0.23 -8.05 4.00
N VAL A 235 0.86 -8.30 4.72
CA VAL A 235 1.21 -7.53 5.93
C VAL A 235 1.49 -6.07 5.56
N LEU A 236 2.27 -5.82 4.51
CA LEU A 236 2.61 -4.47 4.07
C LEU A 236 1.36 -3.70 3.62
N SER A 237 0.46 -4.34 2.86
CA SER A 237 -0.78 -3.68 2.40
C SER A 237 -1.71 -3.32 3.56
N LEU A 238 -1.77 -4.15 4.60
CA LEU A 238 -2.53 -3.82 5.79
C LEU A 238 -1.92 -2.62 6.55
N VAL A 239 -0.60 -2.60 6.75
CA VAL A 239 0.07 -1.48 7.41
C VAL A 239 -0.08 -0.19 6.59
N ASP A 240 -0.02 -0.28 5.27
CA ASP A 240 -0.18 0.84 4.36
C ASP A 240 -1.61 1.40 4.38
N SER A 241 -2.61 0.55 4.63
CA SER A 241 -4.02 0.97 4.75
C SER A 241 -4.33 1.87 5.95
N ARG A 242 -3.38 2.05 6.89
CA ARG A 242 -3.52 2.88 8.11
C ARG A 242 -4.67 2.49 9.05
N ARG A 243 -5.18 1.27 8.94
CA ARG A 243 -6.23 0.72 9.82
C ARG A 243 -5.71 0.16 11.15
N LEU A 244 -4.38 0.13 11.32
CA LEU A 244 -3.73 -0.34 12.54
C LEU A 244 -3.15 0.83 13.32
N SER A 245 -3.00 0.66 14.63
CA SER A 245 -2.27 1.63 15.44
C SER A 245 -0.82 1.76 14.97
N GLU A 246 -0.19 2.90 15.27
CA GLU A 246 1.22 3.13 14.93
C GLU A 246 2.15 2.04 15.53
N SER A 247 1.93 1.69 16.80
CA SER A 247 2.74 0.66 17.47
C SER A 247 2.58 -0.71 16.80
N ALA A 248 1.36 -1.07 16.41
CA ALA A 248 1.07 -2.30 15.68
C ALA A 248 1.76 -2.31 14.32
N SER A 249 1.64 -1.19 13.59
CA SER A 249 2.27 -0.98 12.29
C SER A 249 3.78 -1.15 12.34
N PHE A 250 4.46 -0.52 13.31
CA PHE A 250 5.91 -0.70 13.47
C PHE A 250 6.31 -2.11 13.85
N SER A 251 5.53 -2.80 14.69
CA SER A 251 5.80 -4.18 15.03
C SER A 251 5.73 -5.10 13.81
N LEU A 252 4.73 -4.89 12.95
CA LEU A 252 4.56 -5.67 11.71
C LEU A 252 5.65 -5.36 10.68
N LEU A 253 6.04 -4.08 10.53
CA LEU A 253 7.14 -3.69 9.65
C LEU A 253 8.48 -4.29 10.11
N THR A 254 8.74 -4.28 11.42
CA THR A 254 9.93 -4.93 12.00
C THR A 254 9.92 -6.42 11.70
N TRP A 255 8.77 -7.09 11.88
CA TRP A 255 8.62 -8.50 11.55
C TRP A 255 8.86 -8.76 10.04
N ALA A 256 8.30 -7.94 9.15
CA ALA A 256 8.45 -8.08 7.70
C ALA A 256 9.91 -7.90 7.26
N GLU A 257 10.62 -6.93 7.84
CA GLU A 257 12.06 -6.71 7.60
C GLU A 257 12.91 -7.89 8.10
N ASP A 258 12.70 -8.33 9.34
CA ASP A 258 13.41 -9.45 9.95
C ASP A 258 13.17 -10.77 9.22
N THR A 259 12.02 -10.92 8.57
CA THR A 259 11.64 -12.15 7.89
C THR A 259 12.11 -12.15 6.44
N SER A 260 11.95 -11.03 5.73
CA SER A 260 12.43 -10.89 4.35
C SER A 260 13.96 -10.98 4.24
N SER A 261 14.69 -10.48 5.24
CA SER A 261 16.16 -10.60 5.30
C SER A 261 16.66 -12.03 5.46
N LYS A 262 15.80 -12.97 5.89
CA LYS A 262 16.11 -14.40 6.04
C LYS A 262 15.77 -15.22 4.80
N LEU A 263 15.12 -14.63 3.79
CA LEU A 263 14.78 -15.35 2.57
C LEU A 263 16.03 -15.71 1.75
N PRO A 264 16.01 -16.85 1.03
CA PRO A 264 17.08 -17.20 0.09
C PRO A 264 17.29 -16.07 -0.92
N ASP A 265 18.56 -15.76 -1.20
CA ASP A 265 18.94 -14.79 -2.23
C ASP A 265 18.31 -13.38 -2.06
N ALA A 266 17.97 -12.98 -0.82
CA ALA A 266 17.24 -11.74 -0.55
C ALA A 266 17.83 -10.48 -1.20
N LEU A 267 19.16 -10.40 -1.33
CA LEU A 267 19.85 -9.26 -1.97
C LEU A 267 20.03 -9.39 -3.49
N SER A 268 19.79 -10.56 -4.08
CA SER A 268 19.89 -10.80 -5.52
C SER A 268 18.54 -10.99 -6.19
N ASN A 269 17.50 -11.33 -5.43
CA ASN A 269 16.14 -11.45 -5.92
C ASN A 269 15.48 -10.06 -5.97
N THR A 270 15.01 -9.66 -7.16
CA THR A 270 14.39 -8.35 -7.39
C THR A 270 13.10 -8.16 -6.61
N ASP A 271 12.29 -9.21 -6.45
CA ASP A 271 10.99 -9.14 -5.80
C ASP A 271 11.15 -9.01 -4.29
N VAL A 272 12.11 -9.75 -3.70
CA VAL A 272 12.48 -9.60 -2.28
C VAL A 272 13.03 -8.19 -2.01
N ARG A 273 13.92 -7.68 -2.87
CA ARG A 273 14.42 -6.30 -2.74
C ARG A 273 13.30 -5.26 -2.86
N THR A 274 12.34 -5.48 -3.77
CA THR A 274 11.19 -4.59 -3.94
C THR A 274 10.30 -4.59 -2.70
N ALA A 275 9.99 -5.76 -2.14
CA ALA A 275 9.23 -5.88 -0.89
C ALA A 275 9.95 -5.22 0.29
N GLN A 276 11.28 -5.39 0.41
CA GLN A 276 12.08 -4.71 1.43
C GLN A 276 12.11 -3.19 1.24
N GLY A 277 12.25 -2.73 -0.01
CA GLY A 277 12.17 -1.31 -0.36
C GLY A 277 10.82 -0.70 0.01
N ARG A 278 9.72 -1.41 -0.31
CA ARG A 278 8.35 -1.04 0.08
C ARG A 278 8.20 -0.99 1.61
N CYS A 279 8.73 -1.96 2.34
CA CYS A 279 8.72 -1.96 3.80
C CYS A 279 9.40 -0.71 4.39
N LYS A 280 10.58 -0.34 3.87
CA LYS A 280 11.29 0.89 4.26
C LYS A 280 10.52 2.16 3.89
N TRP A 281 9.91 2.19 2.71
CA TRP A 281 9.08 3.31 2.28
C TRP A 281 7.85 3.48 3.17
N ILE A 282 7.12 2.41 3.51
CA ILE A 282 5.94 2.46 4.41
C ILE A 282 6.36 2.98 5.79
N PHE A 283 7.47 2.46 6.35
CA PHE A 283 8.02 2.93 7.62
C PHE A 283 8.29 4.45 7.59
N SER A 284 8.97 4.91 6.53
CA SER A 284 9.24 6.33 6.31
C SER A 284 7.96 7.15 6.15
N SER A 285 6.94 6.60 5.47
CA SER A 285 5.66 7.28 5.30
C SER A 285 4.97 7.48 6.65
N ILE A 286 4.95 6.49 7.55
CA ILE A 286 4.39 6.66 8.90
C ILE A 286 5.11 7.79 9.65
N LEU A 287 6.44 7.81 9.61
CA LEU A 287 7.23 8.87 10.27
C LEU A 287 6.95 10.26 9.69
N LEU A 288 6.76 10.37 8.38
CA LEU A 288 6.39 11.62 7.74
C LEU A 288 5.00 12.12 8.17
N GLU A 289 4.09 11.27 8.69
CA GLU A 289 2.76 11.71 9.16
C GLU A 289 2.87 12.47 10.48
N GLN A 290 3.98 12.29 11.19
CA GLN A 290 4.32 12.98 12.42
C GLN A 290 4.97 14.35 12.17
N GLN A 291 5.09 14.77 10.91
CA GLN A 291 5.64 16.07 10.58
C GLN A 291 4.75 17.17 11.16
N ASP A 292 5.34 18.02 11.97
CA ASP A 292 4.64 19.16 12.55
C ASP A 292 4.27 20.16 11.45
N GLU A 293 2.99 20.49 11.32
CA GLU A 293 2.47 21.33 10.23
C GLU A 293 3.02 22.77 10.26
N GLU A 294 3.36 23.28 11.45
CA GLU A 294 3.82 24.67 11.63
C GLU A 294 5.32 24.82 11.36
N THR A 295 6.11 23.89 11.87
CA THR A 295 7.57 23.93 11.83
C THR A 295 8.15 23.11 10.68
N GLY A 296 7.38 22.15 10.15
CA GLY A 296 7.87 21.15 9.19
C GLY A 296 8.85 20.15 9.80
N GLU A 297 9.05 20.16 11.13
CA GLU A 297 9.96 19.25 11.81
C GLU A 297 9.38 17.84 11.92
N VAL A 298 10.22 16.82 11.70
CA VAL A 298 9.85 15.42 11.89
C VAL A 298 10.53 14.92 13.18
N PRO A 299 9.78 14.47 14.21
CA PRO A 299 10.33 14.06 15.51
C PRO A 299 11.43 12.99 15.40
N ARG A 300 11.29 12.05 14.46
CA ARG A 300 12.21 10.94 14.20
C ARG A 300 12.95 11.10 12.86
N ARG A 301 13.44 12.32 12.58
CA ARG A 301 14.10 12.67 11.31
C ARG A 301 15.25 11.75 10.92
N GLU A 302 16.10 11.35 11.86
CA GLU A 302 17.27 10.50 11.56
C GLU A 302 16.83 9.12 11.05
N GLU A 303 15.86 8.50 11.71
CA GLU A 303 15.31 7.20 11.32
C GLU A 303 14.58 7.28 9.96
N LEU A 304 13.89 8.40 9.71
CA LEU A 304 13.25 8.67 8.42
C LEU A 304 14.27 8.75 7.28
N VAL A 305 15.37 9.50 7.49
CA VAL A 305 16.46 9.64 6.51
C VAL A 305 17.14 8.30 6.25
N GLU A 306 17.43 7.53 7.32
CA GLU A 306 18.02 6.19 7.20
C GLU A 306 17.12 5.25 6.41
N SER A 307 15.82 5.21 6.73
CA SER A 307 14.85 4.32 6.08
C SER A 307 14.63 4.69 4.60
N LEU A 308 14.50 5.98 4.27
CA LEU A 308 14.40 6.42 2.87
C LEU A 308 15.68 6.10 2.09
N GLY A 309 16.86 6.32 2.69
CA GLY A 309 18.13 5.96 2.09
C GLY A 309 18.25 4.45 1.82
N ALA A 310 17.80 3.62 2.76
CA ALA A 310 17.76 2.17 2.59
C ALA A 310 16.80 1.75 1.47
N ALA A 311 15.62 2.38 1.36
CA ALA A 311 14.68 2.14 0.27
C ALA A 311 15.31 2.42 -1.10
N LEU A 312 16.01 3.55 -1.27
CA LEU A 312 16.72 3.89 -2.51
C LEU A 312 17.79 2.86 -2.87
N VAL A 313 18.57 2.39 -1.90
CA VAL A 313 19.59 1.36 -2.15
C VAL A 313 18.95 0.03 -2.58
N LEU A 314 17.85 -0.36 -1.92
CA LEU A 314 17.14 -1.61 -2.21
C LEU A 314 16.48 -1.58 -3.59
N LEU A 315 15.90 -0.46 -4.00
CA LEU A 315 15.16 -0.32 -5.26
C LEU A 315 16.05 -0.01 -6.47
N LYS A 316 17.29 0.43 -6.23
CA LYS A 316 18.22 0.82 -7.30
C LYS A 316 18.40 -0.26 -8.38
N GLY A 317 18.10 0.13 -9.62
CA GLY A 317 18.28 -0.68 -10.82
C GLY A 317 17.17 -1.70 -11.08
N ILE A 318 16.07 -1.65 -10.32
CA ILE A 318 14.87 -2.46 -10.58
C ILE A 318 13.95 -1.64 -11.48
N GLU A 319 13.57 -2.21 -12.62
CA GLU A 319 12.88 -1.50 -13.71
C GLU A 319 11.38 -1.80 -13.82
N THR A 320 10.77 -2.37 -12.78
CA THR A 320 9.32 -2.53 -12.69
C THR A 320 8.65 -1.20 -12.34
N ASN A 321 7.42 -0.97 -12.80
CA ASN A 321 6.72 0.29 -12.56
C ASN A 321 6.57 0.58 -11.06
N ASP A 322 6.19 -0.43 -10.27
CA ASP A 322 6.02 -0.28 -8.82
C ASP A 322 7.34 0.08 -8.12
N ALA A 323 8.45 -0.57 -8.48
CA ALA A 323 9.75 -0.28 -7.89
C ALA A 323 10.24 1.13 -8.27
N LEU A 324 10.02 1.56 -9.53
CA LEU A 324 10.37 2.89 -10.00
C LEU A 324 9.53 3.98 -9.31
N LEU A 325 8.22 3.75 -9.13
CA LEU A 325 7.35 4.67 -8.38
C LEU A 325 7.82 4.82 -6.93
N LEU A 326 8.06 3.70 -6.24
CA LEU A 326 8.56 3.70 -4.86
C LEU A 326 9.95 4.36 -4.75
N HIS A 327 10.83 4.12 -5.73
CA HIS A 327 12.17 4.72 -5.78
C HIS A 327 12.06 6.24 -5.95
N GLY A 328 11.29 6.69 -6.93
CA GLY A 328 11.10 8.11 -7.21
C GLY A 328 10.47 8.84 -6.03
N GLU A 329 9.46 8.24 -5.39
CA GLU A 329 8.84 8.82 -4.21
C GLU A 329 9.78 8.85 -3.00
N ALA A 330 10.58 7.79 -2.77
CA ALA A 330 11.59 7.79 -1.73
C ALA A 330 12.66 8.88 -1.96
N ALA A 331 13.07 9.10 -3.21
CA ALA A 331 14.07 10.10 -3.58
C ALA A 331 13.53 11.51 -3.36
N LEU A 332 12.30 11.79 -3.81
CA LEU A 332 11.60 13.05 -3.62
C LEU A 332 11.45 13.38 -2.13
N ASN A 333 10.93 12.43 -1.34
CA ASN A 333 10.75 12.61 0.09
C ASN A 333 12.08 12.82 0.81
N LEU A 334 13.14 12.10 0.43
CA LEU A 334 14.46 12.29 1.03
C LEU A 334 15.02 13.67 0.68
N GLY A 335 14.87 14.12 -0.57
CA GLY A 335 15.28 15.46 -1.03
C GLY A 335 14.65 16.58 -0.21
N ASN A 336 13.38 16.42 0.16
CA ASN A 336 12.65 17.38 1.00
C ASN A 336 13.20 17.51 2.43
N ILE A 337 13.85 16.45 2.95
CA ILE A 337 14.27 16.37 4.35
C ILE A 337 15.76 16.63 4.52
N VAL A 338 16.61 16.20 3.58
CA VAL A 338 18.07 16.32 3.73
C VAL A 338 18.53 17.78 3.64
N ASP A 339 19.62 18.08 4.34
CA ASP A 339 20.28 19.39 4.26
C ASP A 339 21.25 19.43 3.08
N GLY A 340 21.39 20.61 2.46
CA GLY A 340 22.36 20.87 1.40
C GLY A 340 21.74 20.82 0.01
N GLU A 341 21.63 22.00 -0.62
CA GLU A 341 21.00 22.23 -1.93
C GLU A 341 21.45 21.24 -3.00
N LYS A 342 22.76 21.05 -3.16
CA LYS A 342 23.30 20.09 -4.14
C LYS A 342 22.75 18.67 -3.97
N ARG A 343 22.65 18.18 -2.73
CA ARG A 343 22.15 16.82 -2.48
C ARG A 343 20.64 16.73 -2.71
N GLN A 344 19.90 17.81 -2.42
CA GLN A 344 18.48 17.91 -2.73
C GLN A 344 18.24 17.83 -4.24
N GLU A 345 18.99 18.61 -5.02
CA GLU A 345 18.92 18.61 -6.49
C GLU A 345 19.23 17.23 -7.10
N GLU A 346 20.28 16.55 -6.60
CA GLU A 346 20.60 15.17 -7.02
C GLU A 346 19.43 14.21 -6.79
N LEU A 347 18.74 14.32 -5.66
CA LEU A 347 17.61 13.46 -5.31
C LEU A 347 16.35 13.80 -6.12
N TYR A 348 16.09 15.07 -6.39
CA TYR A 348 14.98 15.47 -7.26
C TYR A 348 15.21 15.01 -8.70
N ALA A 349 16.42 15.16 -9.23
CA ALA A 349 16.77 14.62 -10.54
C ALA A 349 16.57 13.09 -10.60
N GLU A 350 17.01 12.37 -9.56
CA GLU A 350 16.78 10.92 -9.44
C GLU A 350 15.28 10.55 -9.41
N ALA A 351 14.45 11.36 -8.73
CA ALA A 351 13.00 11.17 -8.72
C ALA A 351 12.37 11.40 -10.10
N VAL A 352 12.76 12.49 -10.78
CA VAL A 352 12.31 12.83 -12.14
C VAL A 352 12.65 11.72 -13.13
N ASP A 353 13.87 11.20 -13.10
CA ASP A 353 14.30 10.09 -13.96
C ASP A 353 13.42 8.86 -13.77
N CYS A 354 13.10 8.50 -12.51
CA CYS A 354 12.22 7.37 -12.21
C CYS A 354 10.80 7.59 -12.74
N PHE A 355 10.19 8.75 -12.51
CA PHE A 355 8.83 9.04 -12.95
C PHE A 355 8.71 9.10 -14.48
N LYS A 356 9.73 9.64 -15.18
CA LYS A 356 9.78 9.59 -16.66
C LYS A 356 9.83 8.16 -17.18
N LEU A 357 10.63 7.29 -16.57
CA LEU A 357 10.67 5.87 -16.95
C LEU A 357 9.32 5.16 -16.72
N VAL A 358 8.56 5.53 -15.69
CA VAL A 358 7.20 5.01 -15.47
C VAL A 358 6.24 5.54 -16.52
N GLN A 359 6.27 6.84 -16.82
CA GLN A 359 5.45 7.47 -17.85
C GLN A 359 5.71 6.89 -19.25
N ASP A 360 6.95 6.55 -19.57
CA ASP A 360 7.31 5.91 -20.84
C ASP A 360 6.78 4.47 -20.94
N LYS A 361 6.62 3.79 -19.80
CA LYS A 361 6.16 2.39 -19.71
C LYS A 361 4.65 2.26 -19.50
N GLY A 362 3.94 3.31 -19.12
CA GLY A 362 2.53 3.26 -18.78
C GLY A 362 1.98 4.58 -18.24
N GLU A 363 0.92 4.48 -17.45
CA GLU A 363 0.28 5.65 -16.86
C GLU A 363 1.00 6.05 -15.56
N LEU A 364 1.48 7.29 -15.51
CA LEU A 364 2.03 7.90 -14.31
C LEU A 364 0.89 8.50 -13.49
N PRO A 365 0.78 8.21 -12.17
CA PRO A 365 -0.25 8.84 -11.33
C PRO A 365 -0.18 10.37 -11.39
N GLU A 366 -1.35 11.02 -11.43
CA GLU A 366 -1.51 12.48 -11.66
C GLU A 366 -0.62 13.33 -10.74
N GLN A 367 -0.49 12.93 -9.48
CA GLN A 367 0.34 13.64 -8.50
C GLN A 367 1.84 13.70 -8.87
N PHE A 368 2.35 12.65 -9.51
CA PHE A 368 3.74 12.60 -9.98
C PHE A 368 3.89 13.25 -11.35
N ALA A 369 2.87 13.17 -12.21
CA ALA A 369 2.83 13.90 -13.47
C ALA A 369 2.88 15.42 -13.24
N GLN A 370 2.10 15.92 -12.28
CA GLN A 370 2.14 17.33 -11.91
C GLN A 370 3.49 17.73 -11.31
N PHE A 371 4.14 16.86 -10.53
CA PHE A 371 5.49 17.11 -10.04
C PHE A 371 6.50 17.24 -11.19
N LEU A 372 6.41 16.38 -12.21
CA LEU A 372 7.26 16.47 -13.40
C LEU A 372 7.06 17.80 -14.14
N GLU A 373 5.80 18.21 -14.35
CA GLU A 373 5.48 19.49 -14.99
C GLU A 373 6.00 20.68 -14.18
N ASP A 374 5.79 20.68 -12.86
CA ASP A 374 6.26 21.76 -11.97
C ASP A 374 7.80 21.85 -12.02
N PHE A 375 8.50 20.71 -12.06
CA PHE A 375 9.97 20.67 -12.10
C PHE A 375 10.54 21.12 -13.45
N GLU A 376 9.91 20.76 -14.57
CA GLU A 376 10.39 21.13 -15.91
C GLU A 376 10.15 22.61 -16.25
N ASN A 377 9.09 23.22 -15.71
CA ASN A 377 8.78 24.63 -15.97
C ASN A 377 9.62 25.59 -15.12
N GLU A 378 10.16 25.18 -13.96
CA GLU A 378 10.99 26.05 -13.11
C GLU A 378 12.37 26.35 -13.71
N ASP A 379 12.89 25.49 -14.59
CA ASP A 379 14.19 25.71 -15.26
C ASP A 379 14.11 26.76 -16.38
N ASP A 380 12.92 27.11 -16.88
CA ASP A 380 12.73 28.06 -17.99
C ASP A 380 12.61 29.54 -17.55
N ASP A 381 12.34 29.80 -16.26
CA ASP A 381 12.07 31.16 -15.74
C ASP A 381 13.31 31.89 -15.18
N ASP A 382 14.47 31.23 -15.03
CA ASP A 382 15.68 31.82 -14.42
C ASP A 382 16.67 32.43 -15.45
N ASP A 383 16.41 32.28 -16.76
CA ASP A 383 17.26 32.81 -17.84
C ASP A 383 16.81 34.20 -18.38
N GLY A 384 15.84 34.85 -17.72
CA GLY A 384 15.04 35.93 -18.32
C GLY A 384 15.30 37.39 -17.91
N ASP A 385 16.11 37.69 -16.89
CA ASP A 385 16.21 39.07 -16.36
C ASP A 385 17.64 39.52 -16.02
N ASP A 386 18.59 39.27 -16.93
CA ASP A 386 19.78 40.12 -17.08
C ASP A 386 19.40 41.38 -17.88
N GLY A 387 18.30 42.04 -17.46
CA GLY A 387 17.89 43.32 -17.98
C GLY A 387 19.04 44.31 -17.87
N ASP A 388 19.62 44.62 -19.03
CA ASP A 388 20.55 45.72 -19.27
C ASP A 388 20.03 47.00 -18.59
N ASP A 389 20.45 47.24 -17.35
CA ASP A 389 20.48 48.58 -16.75
C ASP A 389 21.61 49.35 -17.46
N ASP A 390 21.34 49.68 -18.72
CA ASP A 390 22.08 50.67 -19.49
C ASP A 390 22.03 51.99 -18.72
N ASN A 391 23.16 52.30 -18.07
CA ASN A 391 23.49 53.62 -17.56
C ASN A 391 23.38 54.66 -18.69
N ASP A 392 22.25 55.37 -18.76
CA ASP A 392 22.15 56.63 -19.50
C ASP A 392 22.59 57.79 -18.60
N ASP A 393 23.90 57.88 -18.40
CA ASP A 393 24.60 59.06 -17.85
C ASP A 393 24.48 60.22 -18.87
N GLY A 394 23.36 60.92 -18.82
CA GLY A 394 23.15 62.17 -19.52
C GLY A 394 23.81 63.36 -18.82
N ASP A 395 25.13 63.48 -18.92
CA ASP A 395 25.87 64.73 -18.69
C ASP A 395 25.38 65.81 -19.69
N GLN A 396 24.72 66.86 -19.20
CA GLN A 396 24.56 68.11 -19.94
C GLN A 396 25.15 69.28 -19.13
N ASP A 397 26.38 69.61 -19.51
CA ASP A 397 27.03 70.90 -19.30
C ASP A 397 26.17 72.04 -19.86
N GLY A 398 25.92 73.05 -19.04
CA GLY A 398 25.17 74.25 -19.39
C GLY A 398 25.67 75.47 -18.63
N ASP A 399 26.92 75.88 -18.89
CA ASP A 399 27.42 77.23 -18.63
C ASP A 399 26.54 78.26 -19.35
N GLN A 400 26.02 79.26 -18.64
CA GLN A 400 25.99 80.63 -19.16
C GLN A 400 25.81 81.70 -18.08
N ASP A 401 26.79 82.61 -18.10
CA ASP A 401 26.89 83.92 -17.46
C ASP A 401 25.59 84.75 -17.42
N GLY A 402 25.51 85.62 -16.41
CA GLY A 402 25.21 87.03 -16.70
C GLY A 402 24.20 87.76 -15.83
N ASN A 403 24.74 88.73 -15.08
CA ASN A 403 24.25 90.11 -14.93
C ASN A 403 23.22 90.52 -13.84
N GLN A 404 23.75 91.44 -13.01
CA GLN A 404 23.25 92.81 -12.70
C GLN A 404 22.08 93.04 -11.71
N GLU A 405 22.41 93.90 -10.73
CA GLU A 405 21.62 95.01 -10.14
C GLU A 405 20.28 94.63 -9.46
N LEU A 406 20.00 94.97 -8.20
CA LEU A 406 20.20 96.20 -7.43
C LEU A 406 20.03 95.90 -5.92
#